data_AF-A0A9E1VVA4-F1
#
_entry.id   AF-A0A9E1VVA4-F1
#
_cell.length_a   1.000
_cell.length_b   1.000
_cell.length_c   1.000
_cell.angle_alpha   90.00
_cell.angle_beta   90.00
_cell.angle_gamma   90.00
#
_symmetry.space_group_name_H-M   'P 1'
#
loop_
_entity.id
_entity.type
_entity.pdbx_description
1 polymer ?
#
loop_
_entity_poly.entity_id
_entity_poly.type
_entity_poly.pdbx_seq_one_letter_code
_entity_poly.pdbx_strand_id
1 'polypeptide(L)'
;MREVIFVPVLLVLAKWLDCLPGHINASELTIENPFQIRRRGVELKLHLGDPPPEIDETLVQNIVKGRRWLAMVIDGKSFSEIAQVENVSTRRVQDIANLALIAPDILDAITLGEKSDGLSTDYQF
;
A
#
# COMPACT_ATOMS: atom_id res chain seq x y z
N MET A 1 -15.61 -6.21 -1.06
CA MET A 1 -16.99 -6.02 -0.58
C MET A 1 -17.33 -7.20 0.31
N ARG A 2 -17.35 -7.01 1.64
CA ARG A 2 -17.83 -8.01 2.60
C ARG A 2 -18.61 -7.24 3.66
N GLU A 3 -19.92 -7.34 3.58
CA GLU A 3 -20.88 -6.84 4.56
C GLU A 3 -20.68 -7.60 5.87
N VAL A 4 -20.72 -6.91 7.00
CA VAL A 4 -20.73 -7.53 8.32
C VAL A 4 -22.02 -7.13 9.02
N ILE A 5 -22.95 -8.08 9.11
CA ILE A 5 -24.22 -7.91 9.81
C ILE A 5 -23.98 -8.23 11.29
N PHE A 6 -24.15 -7.24 12.18
CA PHE A 6 -24.12 -7.46 13.63
C PHE A 6 -25.55 -7.40 14.20
N VAL A 7 -26.25 -8.54 14.18
CA VAL A 7 -27.64 -8.70 14.66
C VAL A 7 -27.85 -8.44 16.18
N PRO A 8 -26.89 -8.60 17.12
CA PRO A 8 -27.19 -8.45 18.55
C PRO A 8 -27.28 -7.00 19.06
N VAL A 9 -27.17 -5.99 18.19
CA VAL A 9 -27.10 -4.57 18.59
C VAL A 9 -28.46 -3.95 18.94
N LEU A 10 -29.56 -4.43 18.33
CA LEU A 10 -30.88 -3.80 18.44
C LEU A 10 -31.40 -3.72 19.89
N LEU A 11 -31.35 -4.84 20.63
CA LEU A 11 -31.81 -4.91 22.02
C LEU A 11 -30.96 -4.04 22.95
N VAL A 12 -29.66 -3.94 22.67
CA VAL A 12 -28.73 -3.12 23.46
C VAL A 12 -29.01 -1.64 23.24
N LEU A 13 -29.20 -1.22 21.99
CA LEU A 13 -29.51 0.17 21.65
C LEU A 13 -30.87 0.61 22.18
N ALA A 14 -31.90 -0.22 22.06
CA ALA A 14 -33.24 0.05 22.59
C ALA A 14 -33.18 0.36 24.09
N LYS A 15 -32.41 -0.45 24.84
CA LYS A 15 -32.17 -0.22 26.26
C LYS A 15 -31.42 1.09 26.54
N TRP A 16 -30.41 1.42 25.74
CA TRP A 16 -29.60 2.63 25.91
C TRP A 16 -30.36 3.92 25.57
N LEU A 17 -31.20 3.86 24.54
CA LEU A 17 -32.00 4.99 24.05
C LEU A 17 -33.35 5.13 24.79
N ASP A 18 -33.61 4.25 25.76
CA ASP A 18 -34.87 4.16 26.51
C ASP A 18 -36.11 4.12 25.60
N CYS A 19 -36.06 3.26 24.59
CA CYS A 19 -37.13 3.10 23.61
C CYS A 19 -37.45 1.63 23.33
N LEU A 20 -38.64 1.37 22.78
CA LEU A 20 -39.01 0.02 22.37
C LEU A 20 -38.21 -0.39 21.12
N PRO A 21 -37.79 -1.66 20.99
CA PRO A 21 -37.05 -2.13 19.80
C PRO A 21 -37.78 -1.87 18.48
N GLY A 22 -39.12 -1.88 18.48
CA GLY A 22 -39.94 -1.56 17.31
C GLY A 22 -39.90 -0.10 16.87
N HIS A 23 -39.32 0.80 17.68
CA HIS A 23 -39.07 2.20 17.33
C HIS A 23 -37.69 2.43 16.72
N ILE A 24 -36.84 1.40 16.66
CA ILE A 24 -35.55 1.46 16.00
C ILE A 24 -35.72 0.85 14.61
N ASN A 25 -35.39 1.62 13.57
CA ASN A 25 -35.38 1.09 12.22
C ASN A 25 -34.20 0.12 12.05
N ALA A 26 -34.50 -1.17 11.96
CA ALA A 26 -33.47 -2.21 11.84
C ALA A 26 -32.62 -2.09 10.57
N SER A 27 -33.12 -1.44 9.50
CA SER A 27 -32.34 -1.21 8.28
C SER A 27 -31.18 -0.25 8.48
N GLU A 28 -31.27 0.64 9.48
CA GLU A 28 -30.24 1.65 9.81
C GLU A 28 -29.20 1.12 10.81
N LEU A 29 -29.33 -0.13 11.26
CA LEU A 29 -28.36 -0.77 12.17
C LEU A 29 -27.15 -1.36 11.46
N THR A 30 -27.03 -1.14 10.15
CA THR A 30 -25.92 -1.58 9.33
C THR A 30 -24.97 -0.40 9.10
N ILE A 31 -23.70 -0.58 9.46
CA ILE A 31 -22.64 0.39 9.13
C ILE A 31 -21.83 -0.20 7.98
N GLU A 32 -21.95 0.42 6.81
CA GLU A 32 -21.11 0.13 5.67
C GLU A 32 -19.93 1.08 5.66
N ASN A 33 -18.74 0.57 5.97
CA ASN A 33 -17.50 1.31 5.83
C ASN A 33 -16.41 0.43 5.23
N PRO A 34 -15.48 0.98 4.43
CA PRO A 34 -14.32 0.24 4.01
C PRO A 34 -13.53 -0.21 5.23
N PHE A 35 -13.10 -1.47 5.23
CA PHE A 35 -12.21 -2.00 6.27
C PHE A 35 -11.21 -2.97 5.66
N GLN A 36 -10.01 -3.03 6.25
CA GLN A 36 -9.01 -4.02 5.89
C GLN A 36 -8.78 -5.00 7.04
N ILE A 37 -8.70 -6.28 6.70
CA ILE A 37 -8.29 -7.34 7.62
C ILE A 37 -6.81 -7.59 7.37
N ARG A 38 -5.96 -7.31 8.36
CA ARG A 38 -4.52 -7.65 8.33
C ARG A 38 -4.25 -8.75 9.35
N ARG A 39 -3.44 -9.74 8.98
CA ARG A 39 -2.96 -10.79 9.90
C ARG A 39 -1.51 -10.48 10.28
N ARG A 40 -1.22 -10.42 11.58
CA ARG A 40 0.15 -10.50 12.12
C ARG A 40 0.27 -11.79 12.90
N GLY A 41 0.69 -12.86 12.22
CA GLY A 41 0.74 -14.21 12.81
C GLY A 41 -0.66 -14.74 13.14
N VAL A 42 -0.93 -15.01 14.42
CA VAL A 42 -2.22 -15.52 14.92
C VAL A 42 -3.23 -14.42 15.28
N GLU A 43 -2.82 -13.15 15.29
CA GLU A 43 -3.69 -12.02 15.64
C GLU A 43 -4.36 -11.42 14.39
N LEU A 44 -5.67 -11.20 14.47
CA LEU A 44 -6.49 -10.57 13.44
C LEU A 44 -6.70 -9.09 13.78
N LYS A 45 -6.22 -8.18 12.95
CA LYS A 45 -6.41 -6.73 13.14
C LYS A 45 -7.42 -6.20 12.12
N LEU A 46 -8.47 -5.55 12.62
CA LEU A 46 -9.48 -4.87 11.81
C LEU A 46 -9.13 -3.38 11.73
N HIS A 47 -8.84 -2.89 10.53
CA HIS A 47 -8.64 -1.46 10.26
C HIS A 47 -9.95 -0.90 9.71
N LEU A 48 -10.55 0.06 10.41
CA LEU A 48 -11.78 0.75 10.00
C LEU A 48 -11.42 2.06 9.29
N GLY A 49 -12.04 2.31 8.14
CA GLY A 49 -11.72 3.45 7.25
C GLY A 49 -10.68 3.08 6.20
N ASP A 50 -10.42 4.01 5.27
CA ASP A 50 -9.31 3.86 4.35
C ASP A 50 -8.01 3.95 5.15
N PRO A 51 -7.10 2.95 5.02
CA PRO A 51 -5.79 3.10 5.63
C PRO A 51 -5.14 4.37 5.07
N PRO A 52 -4.40 5.12 5.89
CA PRO A 52 -3.59 6.20 5.35
C PRO A 52 -2.72 5.62 4.23
N PRO A 53 -2.57 6.34 3.10
CA PRO A 53 -1.72 5.87 2.03
C PRO A 53 -0.33 5.55 2.59
N GLU A 54 0.12 4.32 2.35
CA GLU A 54 1.39 3.82 2.84
C GLU A 54 2.41 3.96 1.72
N ILE A 55 3.43 4.79 1.95
CA ILE A 55 4.52 4.96 0.99
C ILE A 55 5.35 3.69 0.98
N ASP A 56 5.52 3.08 -0.19
CA ASP A 56 6.46 1.98 -0.36
C ASP A 56 7.89 2.52 -0.32
N GLU A 57 8.47 2.55 0.88
CA GLU A 57 9.85 2.99 1.11
C GLU A 57 10.86 2.22 0.25
N THR A 58 10.57 0.96 -0.08
CA THR A 58 11.47 0.14 -0.91
C THR A 58 11.46 0.60 -2.35
N LEU A 59 10.27 0.84 -2.89
CA LEU A 59 10.11 1.42 -4.22
C LEU A 59 10.80 2.79 -4.31
N VAL A 60 10.59 3.67 -3.33
CA VAL A 60 11.21 5.02 -3.30
C VAL A 60 12.74 4.94 -3.32
N GLN A 61 13.33 4.13 -2.44
CA GLN A 61 14.78 3.96 -2.39
C GLN A 61 15.34 3.33 -3.68
N ASN A 62 14.60 2.40 -4.28
CA ASN A 62 14.98 1.80 -5.56
C ASN A 62 14.88 2.80 -6.74
N ILE A 63 13.92 3.72 -6.74
CA ILE A 63 13.87 4.83 -7.73
C ILE A 63 15.12 5.72 -7.60
N VAL A 64 15.51 6.07 -6.37
CA VAL A 64 16.73 6.87 -6.12
C VAL A 64 17.98 6.15 -6.62
N LYS A 65 18.11 4.84 -6.33
CA LYS A 65 19.20 4.01 -6.87
C LYS A 65 19.16 3.96 -8.40
N GLY A 66 17.98 3.78 -8.98
CA GLY A 66 17.77 3.77 -10.43
C GLY A 66 18.31 5.03 -11.08
N ARG A 67 17.98 6.21 -10.55
CA ARG A 67 18.49 7.50 -11.05
C ARG A 67 20.01 7.59 -10.96
N ARG A 68 20.59 7.16 -9.83
CA ARG A 68 22.05 7.14 -9.66
C ARG A 68 22.74 6.18 -10.65
N TRP A 69 22.18 4.99 -10.84
CA TRP A 69 22.74 3.99 -11.74
C TRP A 69 22.60 4.40 -13.20
N LEU A 70 21.46 4.99 -13.59
CA LEU A 70 21.29 5.55 -14.92
C LEU A 70 22.29 6.70 -15.19
N ALA A 71 22.54 7.57 -14.21
CA ALA A 71 23.55 8.62 -14.34
C ALA A 71 24.96 8.04 -14.57
N MET A 72 25.32 6.94 -13.90
CA MET A 72 26.59 6.24 -14.15
C MET A 72 26.66 5.62 -15.55
N VAL A 73 25.54 5.11 -16.07
CA VAL A 73 25.48 4.61 -17.45
C VAL A 73 25.68 5.74 -18.45
N ILE A 74 25.07 6.89 -18.22
CA ILE A 74 25.25 8.10 -19.04
C ILE A 74 26.71 8.58 -19.01
N ASP A 75 27.40 8.42 -17.87
CA ASP A 75 28.83 8.70 -17.68
C ASP A 75 29.76 7.62 -18.29
N GLY A 76 29.20 6.63 -18.99
CA GLY A 76 29.94 5.63 -19.75
C GLY A 76 30.24 4.33 -19.00
N LYS A 77 29.74 4.14 -17.76
CA LYS A 77 29.88 2.85 -17.07
C LYS A 77 28.93 1.81 -17.64
N SER A 78 29.41 0.59 -17.82
CA SER A 78 28.59 -0.56 -18.16
C SER A 78 27.74 -1.04 -16.97
N PHE A 79 26.63 -1.72 -17.26
CA PHE A 79 25.81 -2.35 -16.21
C PHE A 79 26.60 -3.37 -15.37
N SER A 80 27.57 -4.08 -15.97
CA SER A 80 28.44 -5.02 -15.25
C SER A 80 29.39 -4.34 -14.27
N GLU A 81 29.97 -3.19 -14.64
CA GLU A 81 30.84 -2.43 -13.73
C GLU A 81 30.05 -1.86 -12.55
N ILE A 82 28.84 -1.35 -12.82
CA ILE A 82 27.93 -0.88 -11.77
C ILE A 82 27.54 -2.04 -10.84
N ALA A 83 27.20 -3.20 -11.41
CA ALA A 83 26.85 -4.39 -10.65
C ALA A 83 27.98 -4.86 -9.73
N GLN A 84 29.23 -4.79 -10.21
CA GLN A 84 30.42 -5.13 -9.43
C GLN A 84 30.65 -4.14 -8.27
N VAL A 85 30.53 -2.84 -8.52
CA VAL A 85 30.71 -1.79 -7.49
C VAL A 85 29.63 -1.86 -6.43
N GLU A 86 28.38 -2.11 -6.82
CA GLU A 86 27.22 -2.14 -5.93
C GLU A 86 26.97 -3.54 -5.33
N ASN A 87 27.80 -4.53 -5.68
CA ASN A 87 27.71 -5.93 -5.26
C ASN A 87 26.30 -6.55 -5.48
N VAL A 88 25.77 -6.37 -6.68
CA VAL A 88 24.46 -6.88 -7.10
C VAL A 88 24.57 -7.58 -8.45
N SER A 89 23.50 -8.25 -8.89
CA SER A 89 23.47 -8.84 -10.23
C SER A 89 23.31 -7.75 -11.30
N THR A 90 23.88 -7.97 -12.49
CA THR A 90 23.69 -7.11 -13.66
C THR A 90 22.20 -6.92 -14.00
N ARG A 91 21.41 -8.00 -13.82
CA ARG A 91 19.95 -7.95 -13.99
C ARG A 91 19.30 -6.95 -13.03
N ARG A 92 19.65 -6.98 -11.73
CA ARG A 92 19.15 -6.02 -10.74
C ARG A 92 19.49 -4.59 -11.15
N VAL A 93 20.70 -4.34 -11.68
CA VAL A 93 21.06 -3.01 -12.16
C VAL A 93 20.16 -2.54 -13.30
N GLN A 94 19.89 -3.40 -14.28
CA GLN A 94 19.00 -3.09 -15.41
C GLN A 94 17.57 -2.81 -14.95
N ASP A 95 17.01 -3.70 -14.13
CA ASP A 95 15.64 -3.59 -13.61
C ASP A 95 15.45 -2.31 -12.79
N ILE A 96 16.41 -1.97 -11.94
CA ILE A 96 16.37 -0.76 -11.11
C ILE A 96 16.68 0.51 -11.91
N ALA A 97 17.59 0.47 -12.88
CA ALA A 97 17.87 1.62 -13.74
C ALA A 97 16.62 2.04 -14.54
N ASN A 98 15.77 1.10 -14.95
CA ASN A 98 14.51 1.40 -15.62
C ASN A 98 13.53 2.21 -14.74
N LEU A 99 13.59 2.07 -13.42
CA LEU A 99 12.77 2.87 -12.49
C LEU A 99 13.12 4.36 -12.53
N ALA A 100 14.28 4.74 -13.07
CA ALA A 100 14.64 6.14 -13.26
C ALA A 100 13.80 6.85 -14.33
N LEU A 101 13.16 6.08 -15.23
CA LEU A 101 12.43 6.56 -16.40
C LEU A 101 10.91 6.67 -16.17
N ILE A 102 10.47 6.58 -14.91
CA ILE A 102 9.07 6.74 -14.52
C ILE A 102 8.59 8.16 -14.82
N ALA A 103 7.36 8.29 -15.30
CA ALA A 103 6.74 9.57 -15.61
C ALA A 103 6.48 10.41 -14.33
N PRO A 104 6.51 11.75 -14.41
CA PRO A 104 6.38 12.63 -13.23
C PRO A 104 5.08 12.43 -12.45
N ASP A 105 3.95 12.25 -13.13
CA ASP A 105 2.64 11.98 -12.53
C ASP A 105 2.61 10.69 -11.72
N ILE A 106 3.31 9.65 -12.19
CA ILE A 106 3.46 8.39 -11.45
C ILE A 106 4.35 8.59 -10.22
N LEU A 107 5.41 9.40 -10.32
CA LEU A 107 6.25 9.72 -9.17
C LEU A 107 5.45 10.45 -8.08
N ASP A 108 4.61 11.42 -8.49
CA ASP A 108 3.72 12.14 -7.57
C ASP A 108 2.76 11.15 -6.87
N ALA A 109 2.12 10.24 -7.62
CA ALA A 109 1.27 9.19 -7.06
C ALA A 109 2.01 8.31 -6.02
N ILE A 110 3.25 7.89 -6.32
CA ILE A 110 4.08 7.12 -5.38
C ILE A 110 4.36 7.92 -4.10
N THR A 111 4.66 9.22 -4.20
CA THR A 111 4.90 10.07 -3.02
C THR A 111 3.64 10.30 -2.18
N LEU A 112 2.47 10.24 -2.79
CA LEU A 112 1.18 10.31 -2.14
C LEU A 112 0.74 8.95 -1.55
N GLY A 113 1.54 7.88 -1.73
CA GLY A 113 1.20 6.52 -1.36
C GLY A 113 -0.04 5.99 -2.08
N GLU A 114 -0.35 6.59 -3.24
CA GLU A 114 -1.35 6.07 -4.15
C GLU A 114 -0.83 4.81 -4.80
N LYS A 115 -1.70 3.82 -4.98
CA LYS A 115 -1.30 2.55 -5.59
C LYS A 115 -1.04 2.78 -7.07
N SER A 116 0.23 2.90 -7.44
CA SER A 116 0.64 2.88 -8.83
C SER A 116 0.44 1.47 -9.38
N ASP A 117 -0.64 1.25 -10.12
CA ASP A 117 -0.97 -0.07 -10.68
C ASP A 117 0.20 -0.60 -11.52
N GLY A 118 0.77 -1.73 -11.09
CA GLY A 118 1.82 -2.46 -11.81
C GLY A 118 3.27 -2.08 -11.49
N LEU A 119 3.53 -1.06 -10.66
CA LEU A 119 4.89 -0.71 -10.24
C LEU A 119 5.21 -1.29 -8.87
N SER A 120 6.00 -2.36 -8.88
CA SER A 120 6.53 -3.04 -7.70
C SER A 120 7.96 -3.46 -7.97
N THR A 121 8.74 -3.64 -6.92
CA THR A 121 10.11 -4.12 -7.00
C THR A 121 10.32 -5.25 -6.00
N ASP A 122 10.81 -6.39 -6.47
CA ASP A 122 11.11 -7.54 -5.61
C ASP A 122 12.47 -7.40 -4.89
N TYR A 123 13.19 -6.32 -5.18
CA TYR A 123 14.54 -6.08 -4.67
C TYR A 123 14.52 -5.31 -3.35
N GLN A 124 14.67 -6.05 -2.25
CA GLN A 124 14.83 -5.49 -0.91
C GLN A 124 16.29 -5.04 -0.63
N PHE A 125 16.49 -4.23 0.41
CA PHE A 125 17.82 -3.74 0.85
C PHE A 125 18.63 -4.82 1.52
#